data_AF-A0A200Q0N2-F1
#
_entry.id   AF-A0A200Q0N2-F1
#
_cell.length_a   1.000
_cell.length_b   1.000
_cell.length_c   1.000
_cell.angle_alpha   90.00
_cell.angle_beta   90.00
_cell.angle_gamma   90.00
#
_symmetry.space_group_name_H-M   'P 1'
#
loop_
_entity.id
_entity.type
_entity.pdbx_description
1 polymer ?
#
loop_
_entity_poly.entity_id
_entity_poly.type
_entity_poly.pdbx_seq_one_letter_code
_entity_poly.pdbx_strand_id
1 'polypeptide(L)'
;MWGQIMSNGHLPRSLPKPEPKTQVSKYPSSVDFEPLSMKRVDPVGDYWITANTCKMGTFSFQITASQLNDIQSKINGPSFESLSAIIWHSLAKIRPGSEPRVITVCRNGSNSRKNGYSVNHQIFGIVKAEFSIMDSNPSELAALIVDQTVNETGQIERMMEKDQGLSDFIVYGANLTFLDLEEAELYGLELKGKKPVFANYTADGIGDEGAVLVLPGPSTGRIVTVILPEDQVLQLRTELEKEWFVV
;
A
#
# COMPACT_ATOMS: atom_id res chain seq x y z
N MET A 1 10.43 27.96 3.06
CA MET A 1 10.80 28.02 1.62
C MET A 1 9.58 27.85 0.70
N TRP A 2 8.71 26.84 0.93
CA TRP A 2 7.46 26.64 0.17
C TRP A 2 6.50 27.85 0.16
N GLY A 3 6.35 28.56 1.28
CA GLY A 3 5.48 29.74 1.38
C GLY A 3 5.87 30.92 0.48
N GLN A 4 7.16 31.08 0.14
CA GLN A 4 7.63 32.13 -0.79
C GLN A 4 7.49 31.72 -2.26
N ILE A 5 7.34 30.43 -2.55
CA ILE A 5 7.12 29.93 -3.92
C ILE A 5 5.64 30.10 -4.29
N MET A 6 4.74 29.90 -3.32
CA MET A 6 3.28 30.02 -3.49
C MET A 6 2.75 31.46 -3.35
N SER A 7 3.55 32.40 -2.83
CA SER A 7 3.13 33.80 -2.61
C SER A 7 2.89 34.61 -3.90
N ASN A 8 3.38 34.15 -5.05
CA ASN A 8 3.26 34.86 -6.34
C ASN A 8 2.08 34.40 -7.20
N GLY A 9 1.06 33.79 -6.61
CA GLY A 9 -0.29 33.76 -7.17
C GLY A 9 -0.48 32.84 -8.37
N HIS A 10 -0.85 31.60 -8.09
CA HIS A 10 -1.92 30.90 -8.78
C HIS A 10 -2.60 30.00 -7.74
N LEU A 11 -3.77 30.42 -7.24
CA LEU A 11 -4.59 29.53 -6.44
C LEU A 11 -4.95 28.30 -7.30
N PRO A 12 -4.82 27.07 -6.78
CA PRO A 12 -5.40 25.92 -7.45
C PRO A 12 -6.89 26.22 -7.72
N ARG A 13 -7.34 25.97 -8.96
CA ARG A 13 -8.76 26.03 -9.32
C ARG A 13 -9.55 25.26 -8.27
N SER A 14 -10.65 25.86 -7.81
CA SER A 14 -11.57 25.32 -6.80
C SER A 14 -11.64 23.80 -6.84
N LEU A 15 -11.46 23.16 -5.68
CA LEU A 15 -11.64 21.71 -5.54
C LEU A 15 -13.01 21.32 -6.13
N PRO A 16 -13.06 20.35 -7.06
CA PRO A 16 -14.31 19.84 -7.59
C PRO A 16 -15.20 19.37 -6.43
N LYS A 17 -16.48 19.77 -6.43
CA LYS A 17 -17.45 19.23 -5.47
C LYS A 17 -17.62 17.73 -5.74
N PRO A 18 -17.66 16.85 -4.72
CA PRO A 18 -17.88 15.43 -4.95
C PRO A 18 -19.21 15.19 -5.67
N GLU A 19 -19.19 14.37 -6.72
CA GLU A 19 -20.43 13.90 -7.38
C GLU A 19 -21.27 13.07 -6.40
N PRO A 20 -22.61 13.14 -6.46
CA PRO A 20 -23.45 12.18 -5.76
C PRO A 20 -23.14 10.77 -6.27
N LYS A 21 -22.92 9.83 -5.32
CA LYS A 21 -22.60 8.43 -5.61
C LYS A 21 -23.58 7.86 -6.65
N THR A 22 -23.08 7.53 -7.83
CA THR A 22 -23.90 6.82 -8.83
C THR A 22 -24.06 5.39 -8.35
N GLN A 23 -25.31 4.92 -8.20
CA GLN A 23 -25.62 3.55 -7.78
C GLN A 23 -24.92 2.55 -8.70
N VAL A 24 -23.94 1.84 -8.16
CA VAL A 24 -23.26 0.76 -8.87
C VAL A 24 -24.18 -0.46 -8.90
N SER A 25 -24.29 -1.05 -10.08
CA SER A 25 -24.92 -2.32 -10.44
C SER A 25 -25.01 -3.35 -9.30
N LYS A 26 -26.20 -3.94 -9.11
CA LYS A 26 -26.47 -5.06 -8.21
C LYS A 26 -25.60 -6.27 -8.57
N TYR A 27 -24.50 -6.46 -7.86
CA TYR A 27 -23.73 -7.71 -7.90
C TYR A 27 -24.50 -8.83 -7.16
N PRO A 28 -24.38 -10.09 -7.60
CA PRO A 28 -25.08 -11.20 -6.99
C PRO A 28 -24.63 -11.39 -5.53
N SER A 29 -25.60 -11.73 -4.69
CA SER A 29 -25.44 -12.03 -3.26
C SER A 29 -24.51 -13.23 -3.05
N SER A 30 -23.21 -12.99 -2.87
CA SER A 30 -22.33 -13.95 -2.24
C SER A 30 -22.31 -13.71 -0.73
N VAL A 31 -22.30 -14.81 0.01
CA VAL A 31 -22.33 -14.95 1.48
C VAL A 31 -21.62 -13.79 2.19
N ASP A 32 -22.33 -13.18 3.17
CA ASP A 32 -21.87 -12.09 4.05
C ASP A 32 -20.66 -12.51 4.91
N PHE A 33 -19.47 -12.65 4.31
CA PHE A 33 -18.22 -12.70 5.05
C PHE A 33 -17.69 -11.28 5.26
N GLU A 34 -17.15 -11.04 6.44
CA GLU A 34 -16.47 -9.78 6.76
C GLU A 34 -15.15 -9.73 5.96
N PRO A 35 -14.83 -8.61 5.27
CA PRO A 35 -13.63 -8.49 4.46
C PRO A 35 -12.39 -8.61 5.35
N LEU A 36 -11.43 -9.41 4.91
CA LEU A 36 -10.22 -9.67 5.68
C LEU A 36 -9.27 -8.47 5.66
N SER A 37 -9.36 -7.61 4.65
CA SER A 37 -8.54 -6.41 4.49
C SER A 37 -8.83 -5.30 5.50
N MET A 38 -9.83 -5.47 6.37
CA MET A 38 -10.22 -4.48 7.37
C MET A 38 -10.35 -5.10 8.76
N LYS A 39 -10.01 -4.31 9.77
CA LYS A 39 -10.22 -4.62 11.19
C LYS A 39 -11.13 -3.55 11.80
N ARG A 40 -12.27 -3.97 12.32
CA ARG A 40 -13.17 -3.10 13.09
C ARG A 40 -12.51 -2.68 14.40
N VAL A 41 -12.66 -1.42 14.77
CA VAL A 41 -12.25 -0.86 16.05
C VAL A 41 -13.42 -0.18 16.74
N ASP A 42 -13.27 0.08 18.04
CA ASP A 42 -14.24 0.89 18.78
C ASP A 42 -14.32 2.30 18.18
N PRO A 43 -15.49 2.96 18.24
CA PRO A 43 -15.63 4.32 17.72
C PRO A 43 -14.64 5.28 18.39
N VAL A 44 -13.72 5.83 17.61
CA VAL A 44 -12.69 6.78 18.04
C VAL A 44 -13.04 8.22 17.65
N GLY A 45 -13.99 8.42 16.74
CA GLY A 45 -14.43 9.74 16.29
C GLY A 45 -13.29 10.56 15.69
N ASP A 46 -13.22 11.86 16.02
CA ASP A 46 -12.21 12.76 15.46
C ASP A 46 -10.78 12.56 16.03
N TYR A 47 -10.62 11.71 17.05
CA TYR A 47 -9.34 11.50 17.75
C TYR A 47 -8.66 10.21 17.29
N TRP A 48 -8.39 10.12 15.98
CA TRP A 48 -7.76 8.94 15.40
C TRP A 48 -6.31 8.77 15.89
N ILE A 49 -6.15 7.97 16.93
CA ILE A 49 -4.87 7.44 17.38
C ILE A 49 -5.01 5.93 17.28
N THR A 50 -4.34 5.32 16.29
CA THR A 50 -4.38 3.87 16.14
C THR A 50 -3.83 3.23 17.42
N ALA A 51 -4.67 2.45 18.10
CA ALA A 51 -4.31 1.73 19.31
C ALA A 51 -3.43 0.52 18.94
N ASN A 52 -2.20 0.80 18.55
CA ASN A 52 -1.18 -0.21 18.29
C ASN A 52 -0.68 -0.79 19.60
N THR A 53 -0.43 -2.10 19.61
CA THR A 53 0.17 -2.79 20.76
C THR A 53 1.68 -2.56 20.84
N CYS A 54 2.27 -2.03 19.77
CA CYS A 54 3.69 -1.76 19.66
C CYS A 54 3.99 -0.37 19.09
N LYS A 55 5.24 0.08 19.26
CA LYS A 55 5.71 1.31 18.63
C LYS A 55 6.09 1.02 17.18
N MET A 56 5.49 1.78 16.27
CA MET A 56 5.79 1.68 14.84
C MET A 56 7.01 2.52 14.48
N GLY A 57 7.84 1.99 13.59
CA GLY A 57 8.95 2.67 12.94
C GLY A 57 8.74 2.72 11.43
N THR A 58 9.26 3.78 10.81
CA THR A 58 9.22 3.97 9.36
C THR A 58 10.64 4.03 8.83
N PHE A 59 10.91 3.30 7.75
CA PHE A 59 12.14 3.49 6.96
C PHE A 59 11.83 3.50 5.47
N SER A 60 12.59 4.30 4.73
CA SER A 60 12.45 4.42 3.28
C SER A 60 13.81 4.21 2.63
N PHE A 61 13.83 3.51 1.51
CA PHE A 61 15.03 3.27 0.74
C PHE A 61 14.73 3.31 -0.76
N GLN A 62 15.76 3.64 -1.54
CA GLN A 62 15.65 3.73 -2.98
C GLN A 62 16.15 2.44 -3.63
N ILE A 63 15.37 1.91 -4.56
CA ILE A 63 15.78 0.88 -5.50
C ILE A 63 16.19 1.57 -6.80
N THR A 64 17.45 1.42 -7.18
CA THR A 64 17.95 1.92 -8.47
C THR A 64 17.37 1.11 -9.63
N ALA A 65 17.39 1.66 -10.84
CA ALA A 65 16.92 0.95 -12.02
C ALA A 65 17.66 -0.37 -12.27
N SER A 66 18.97 -0.43 -11.98
CA SER A 66 19.77 -1.65 -12.11
C SER A 66 19.36 -2.70 -11.08
N GLN A 67 19.23 -2.32 -9.80
CA GLN A 67 18.76 -3.22 -8.75
C GLN A 67 17.35 -3.75 -9.05
N LEU A 68 16.47 -2.89 -9.57
CA LEU A 68 15.12 -3.29 -9.94
C LEU A 68 15.14 -4.32 -11.07
N ASN A 69 15.93 -4.08 -12.13
CA ASN A 69 16.08 -5.03 -13.24
C ASN A 69 16.64 -6.37 -12.76
N ASP A 70 17.63 -6.36 -11.86
CA ASP A 70 18.21 -7.58 -11.30
C ASP A 70 17.15 -8.37 -10.50
N ILE A 71 16.35 -7.69 -9.67
CA ILE A 71 15.24 -8.31 -8.94
C ILE A 71 14.21 -8.90 -9.90
N GLN A 72 13.75 -8.12 -10.88
CA GLN A 72 12.76 -8.58 -11.85
C GLN A 72 13.27 -9.75 -12.70
N SER A 73 14.57 -9.79 -13.01
CA SER A 73 15.16 -10.92 -13.73
C SER A 73 15.18 -12.21 -12.91
N LYS A 74 15.39 -12.11 -11.59
CA LYS A 74 15.40 -13.26 -10.67
C LYS A 74 13.99 -13.76 -10.36
N ILE A 75 13.05 -12.83 -10.16
CA ILE A 75 11.67 -13.12 -9.78
C ILE A 75 10.79 -13.46 -10.98
N ASN A 76 11.10 -12.89 -12.15
CA ASN A 76 10.30 -12.94 -13.37
C ASN A 76 8.88 -12.38 -13.15
N GLY A 77 8.78 -11.15 -12.65
CA GLY A 77 7.50 -10.47 -12.39
C GLY A 77 7.55 -8.95 -12.54
N PRO A 78 6.40 -8.27 -12.47
CA PRO A 78 6.36 -6.81 -12.46
C PRO A 78 7.03 -6.23 -11.21
N SER A 79 7.34 -4.93 -11.26
CA SER A 79 8.13 -4.26 -10.22
C SER A 79 7.48 -4.35 -8.85
N PHE A 80 6.19 -4.01 -8.74
CA PHE A 80 5.44 -4.03 -7.50
C PHE A 80 5.40 -5.42 -6.87
N GLU A 81 5.00 -6.45 -7.63
CA GLU A 81 4.90 -7.81 -7.13
C GLU A 81 6.25 -8.40 -6.75
N SER A 82 7.29 -8.08 -7.52
CA SER A 82 8.64 -8.55 -7.19
C SER A 82 9.14 -7.94 -5.89
N LEU A 83 8.99 -6.62 -5.71
CA LEU A 83 9.38 -5.95 -4.46
C LEU A 83 8.54 -6.41 -3.28
N SER A 84 7.23 -6.58 -3.48
CA SER A 84 6.32 -7.08 -2.44
C SER A 84 6.67 -8.50 -2.03
N ALA A 85 6.97 -9.39 -2.98
CA ALA A 85 7.33 -10.77 -2.71
C ALA A 85 8.64 -10.90 -1.91
N ILE A 86 9.70 -10.16 -2.27
CA ILE A 86 10.96 -10.22 -1.52
C ILE A 86 10.79 -9.71 -0.09
N ILE A 87 10.01 -8.63 0.10
CA ILE A 87 9.76 -8.06 1.43
C ILE A 87 8.86 -8.98 2.24
N TRP A 88 7.82 -9.57 1.64
CA TRP A 88 6.94 -10.55 2.28
C TRP A 88 7.73 -11.77 2.75
N HIS A 89 8.57 -12.32 1.89
CA HIS A 89 9.46 -13.44 2.21
C HIS A 89 10.44 -13.09 3.33
N SER A 90 11.13 -11.95 3.25
CA SER A 90 12.05 -11.48 4.29
C SER A 90 11.33 -11.23 5.63
N LEU A 91 10.07 -10.76 5.60
CA LEU A 91 9.26 -10.58 6.80
C LEU A 91 8.90 -11.90 7.47
N ALA A 92 8.60 -12.96 6.70
CA ALA A 92 8.31 -14.27 7.26
C ALA A 92 9.50 -14.84 8.04
N LYS A 93 10.74 -14.59 7.57
CA LYS A 93 11.97 -15.02 8.25
C LYS A 93 12.19 -14.34 9.59
N ILE A 94 11.84 -13.06 9.71
CA ILE A 94 12.03 -12.29 10.97
C ILE A 94 10.82 -12.39 11.91
N ARG A 95 9.70 -12.99 11.45
CA ARG A 95 8.50 -13.28 12.25
C ARG A 95 8.26 -14.79 12.42
N PRO A 96 9.21 -15.56 13.00
CA PRO A 96 9.04 -17.00 13.14
C PRO A 96 7.80 -17.33 13.99
N GLY A 97 6.97 -18.25 13.50
CA GLY A 97 5.72 -18.65 14.15
C GLY A 97 4.56 -17.65 14.01
N SER A 98 4.80 -16.49 13.41
CA SER A 98 3.80 -15.45 13.11
C SER A 98 3.97 -14.95 11.67
N GLU A 99 4.29 -15.86 10.75
CA GLU A 99 4.43 -15.52 9.33
C GLU A 99 3.10 -14.97 8.77
N PRO A 100 3.15 -13.88 7.98
CA PRO A 100 1.94 -13.27 7.45
C PRO A 100 1.40 -14.10 6.27
N ARG A 101 0.53 -15.09 6.54
CA ARG A 101 -0.07 -15.94 5.49
C ARG A 101 -1.14 -15.25 4.65
N VAL A 102 -1.67 -14.14 5.15
CA VAL A 102 -2.65 -13.31 4.46
C VAL A 102 -2.06 -11.92 4.34
N ILE A 103 -2.05 -11.39 3.13
CA ILE A 103 -1.63 -10.01 2.88
C ILE A 103 -2.75 -9.25 2.18
N THR A 104 -2.79 -7.94 2.42
CA THR A 104 -3.67 -7.02 1.72
C THR A 104 -2.89 -6.29 0.66
N VAL A 105 -3.37 -6.31 -0.58
CA VAL A 105 -2.77 -5.62 -1.71
C VAL A 105 -3.71 -4.51 -2.14
N CYS A 106 -3.23 -3.28 -2.02
CA CYS A 106 -3.98 -2.09 -2.35
C CYS A 106 -3.44 -1.51 -3.65
N ARG A 107 -4.32 -1.28 -4.64
CA ARG A 107 -3.95 -0.71 -5.94
C ARG A 107 -4.86 0.44 -6.31
N ASN A 108 -4.40 1.31 -7.20
CA ASN A 108 -5.28 2.29 -7.81
C ASN A 108 -6.22 1.60 -8.81
N GLY A 109 -7.52 1.86 -8.71
CA GLY A 109 -8.50 1.30 -9.63
C GLY A 109 -8.42 1.93 -11.01
N SER A 110 -8.47 1.10 -12.05
CA SER A 110 -8.48 1.51 -13.45
C SER A 110 -9.87 2.03 -13.87
N ASN A 111 -10.33 3.10 -13.23
CA ASN A 111 -11.33 3.96 -13.85
C ASN A 111 -10.68 5.33 -14.05
N SER A 112 -10.48 5.63 -15.34
CA SER A 112 -10.05 6.94 -15.81
C SER A 112 -10.79 8.02 -15.03
N ARG A 113 -10.08 9.11 -14.71
CA ARG A 113 -10.62 10.37 -14.16
C ARG A 113 -11.75 10.87 -15.06
N LYS A 114 -12.93 10.24 -15.02
CA LYS A 114 -14.11 10.70 -15.72
C LYS A 114 -14.55 11.95 -14.96
N ASN A 115 -14.62 13.04 -15.70
CA ASN A 115 -15.18 14.32 -15.26
C ASN A 115 -14.35 15.15 -14.28
N GLY A 116 -13.07 14.83 -14.05
CA GLY A 116 -12.17 15.69 -13.26
C GLY A 116 -12.49 15.74 -11.76
N TYR A 117 -13.30 14.80 -11.25
CA TYR A 117 -13.56 14.65 -9.81
C TYR A 117 -12.55 13.69 -9.17
N SER A 118 -12.10 14.05 -7.97
CA SER A 118 -11.31 13.17 -7.12
C SER A 118 -12.27 12.26 -6.35
N VAL A 119 -12.43 11.02 -6.80
CA VAL A 119 -13.10 9.96 -6.05
C VAL A 119 -12.06 8.92 -5.65
N ASN A 120 -12.21 8.35 -4.46
CA ASN A 120 -11.38 7.24 -4.03
C ASN A 120 -11.73 5.99 -4.86
N HIS A 121 -10.79 5.53 -5.68
CA HIS A 121 -10.94 4.35 -6.53
C HIS A 121 -10.00 3.22 -6.11
N GLN A 122 -9.56 3.22 -4.85
CA GLN A 122 -8.65 2.20 -4.37
C GLN A 122 -9.30 0.81 -4.39
N ILE A 123 -8.60 -0.15 -4.98
CA ILE A 123 -8.99 -1.55 -4.99
C ILE A 123 -8.26 -2.23 -3.83
N PHE A 124 -9.02 -2.93 -2.99
CA PHE A 124 -8.51 -3.77 -1.93
C PHE A 124 -8.56 -5.23 -2.37
N GLY A 125 -7.38 -5.85 -2.42
CA GLY A 125 -7.18 -7.24 -2.76
C GLY A 125 -6.66 -8.04 -1.58
N ILE A 126 -7.07 -9.30 -1.46
CA ILE A 126 -6.52 -10.25 -0.50
C ILE A 126 -5.77 -11.34 -1.25
N VAL A 127 -4.59 -11.66 -0.74
CA VAL A 127 -3.79 -12.80 -1.16
C VAL A 127 -3.60 -13.72 0.03
N LYS A 128 -3.88 -15.01 -0.15
CA LYS A 128 -3.71 -16.05 0.88
C LYS A 128 -2.69 -17.07 0.41
N ALA A 129 -1.71 -17.36 1.24
CA ALA A 129 -0.78 -18.45 1.02
C ALA A 129 -1.17 -19.67 1.86
N GLU A 130 -1.41 -20.78 1.18
CA GLU A 130 -1.71 -22.08 1.81
C GLU A 130 -0.42 -22.88 2.11
N PHE A 131 0.74 -22.25 1.94
CA PHE A 131 2.08 -22.82 2.14
C PHE A 131 2.92 -21.93 3.06
N SER A 132 4.06 -22.45 3.52
CA SER A 132 5.02 -21.71 4.35
C SER A 132 5.64 -20.59 3.52
N ILE A 133 5.51 -19.34 3.97
CA ILE A 133 6.11 -18.19 3.28
C ILE A 133 7.62 -18.27 3.39
N MET A 134 8.11 -18.61 4.59
CA MET A 134 9.53 -18.68 4.90
C MET A 134 10.30 -19.70 4.04
N ASP A 135 9.65 -20.81 3.68
CA ASP A 135 10.26 -21.89 2.90
C ASP A 135 9.97 -21.79 1.39
N SER A 136 9.17 -20.80 0.97
CA SER A 136 8.75 -20.62 -0.42
C SER A 136 9.77 -19.88 -1.27
N ASN A 137 9.63 -19.96 -2.60
CA ASN A 137 10.42 -19.09 -3.47
C ASN A 137 9.73 -17.72 -3.61
N PRO A 138 10.44 -16.60 -3.47
CA PRO A 138 9.93 -15.27 -3.81
C PRO A 138 9.25 -15.16 -5.19
N SER A 139 9.65 -15.94 -6.20
CA SER A 139 8.95 -15.97 -7.49
C SER A 139 7.55 -16.57 -7.41
N GLU A 140 7.35 -17.58 -6.56
CA GLU A 140 6.03 -18.17 -6.29
C GLU A 140 5.13 -17.18 -5.56
N LEU A 141 5.68 -16.41 -4.62
CA LEU A 141 4.95 -15.33 -3.94
C LEU A 141 4.56 -14.20 -4.90
N ALA A 142 5.45 -13.81 -5.80
CA ALA A 142 5.14 -12.80 -6.82
C ALA A 142 4.01 -13.28 -7.75
N ALA A 143 4.10 -14.52 -8.24
CA ALA A 143 3.03 -15.14 -9.04
C ALA A 143 1.71 -15.22 -8.26
N LEU A 144 1.76 -15.58 -6.97
CA LEU A 144 0.59 -15.62 -6.09
C LEU A 144 -0.09 -14.25 -5.99
N ILE A 145 0.67 -13.15 -5.90
CA ILE A 145 0.13 -11.79 -5.87
C ILE A 145 -0.51 -11.42 -7.21
N VAL A 146 0.07 -11.80 -8.35
CA VAL A 146 -0.50 -11.51 -9.67
C VAL A 146 -1.78 -12.31 -9.91
N ASP A 147 -1.73 -13.63 -9.68
CA ASP A 147 -2.72 -14.57 -10.20
C ASP A 147 -3.87 -14.82 -9.22
N GLN A 148 -3.65 -14.66 -7.91
CA GLN A 148 -4.58 -15.08 -6.87
C GLN A 148 -5.06 -13.95 -5.95
N THR A 149 -4.89 -12.68 -6.36
CA THR A 149 -5.51 -11.56 -5.64
C THR A 149 -7.04 -11.60 -5.78
N VAL A 150 -7.75 -11.74 -4.66
CA VAL A 150 -9.22 -11.66 -4.59
C VAL A 150 -9.66 -10.26 -4.22
N ASN A 151 -10.49 -9.62 -5.05
CA ASN A 151 -10.98 -8.27 -4.81
C ASN A 151 -12.07 -8.23 -3.71
N GLU A 152 -11.82 -7.50 -2.63
CA GLU A 152 -12.75 -7.29 -1.51
C GLU A 152 -13.46 -5.93 -1.53
N THR A 153 -13.16 -5.04 -2.47
CA THR A 153 -13.66 -3.65 -2.51
C THR A 153 -15.19 -3.58 -2.40
N GLY A 154 -15.91 -4.40 -3.17
CA GLY A 154 -17.38 -4.44 -3.10
C GLY A 154 -17.94 -5.08 -1.83
N GLN A 155 -17.15 -5.85 -1.08
CA GLN A 155 -17.54 -6.33 0.26
C GLN A 155 -17.39 -5.22 1.29
N ILE A 156 -16.28 -4.47 1.21
CA ILE A 156 -16.02 -3.29 2.05
C ILE A 156 -17.14 -2.26 1.89
N GLU A 157 -17.48 -1.87 0.66
CA GLU A 157 -18.54 -0.88 0.39
C GLU A 157 -19.88 -1.29 1.00
N ARG A 158 -20.30 -2.54 0.79
CA ARG A 158 -21.56 -3.07 1.36
C ARG A 158 -21.55 -3.06 2.89
N MET A 159 -20.42 -3.40 3.50
CA MET A 159 -20.27 -3.40 4.94
C MET A 159 -20.38 -1.98 5.52
N MET A 160 -19.71 -1.00 4.89
CA MET A 160 -19.80 0.40 5.30
C MET A 160 -21.23 0.95 5.16
N GLU A 161 -21.94 0.57 4.10
CA GLU A 161 -23.35 0.95 3.89
C GLU A 161 -24.28 0.34 4.95
N LYS A 162 -24.09 -0.94 5.29
CA LYS A 162 -24.88 -1.64 6.32
C LYS A 162 -24.73 -1.02 7.69
N ASP A 163 -23.52 -0.58 8.01
CA ASP A 163 -23.17 -0.01 9.32
C ASP A 163 -23.48 1.50 9.42
N GLN A 164 -23.94 2.14 8.33
CA GLN A 164 -24.28 3.56 8.26
C GLN A 164 -23.13 4.50 8.71
N GLY A 165 -21.89 4.02 8.67
CA GLY A 165 -20.71 4.76 9.12
C GLY A 165 -20.60 4.93 10.63
N LEU A 166 -21.20 4.04 11.42
CA LEU A 166 -21.13 4.09 12.89
C LEU A 166 -19.83 3.49 13.44
N SER A 167 -19.19 2.60 12.69
CA SER A 167 -17.97 1.91 13.08
C SER A 167 -16.76 2.47 12.37
N ASP A 168 -15.67 2.36 13.10
CA ASP A 168 -14.36 2.78 12.68
C ASP A 168 -13.52 1.55 12.28
N PHE A 169 -12.66 1.71 11.28
CA PHE A 169 -11.91 0.61 10.67
C PHE A 169 -10.45 0.96 10.47
N ILE A 170 -9.57 -0.01 10.76
CA ILE A 170 -8.19 -0.03 10.30
C ILE A 170 -8.17 -0.82 9.01
N VAL A 171 -7.58 -0.24 7.96
CA VAL A 171 -7.36 -0.93 6.68
C VAL A 171 -5.88 -1.28 6.55
N TYR A 172 -5.02 -0.27 6.58
CA TYR A 172 -3.59 -0.48 6.48
C TYR A 172 -3.02 -1.03 7.78
N GLY A 173 -2.39 -2.20 7.69
CA GLY A 173 -1.89 -2.93 8.87
C GLY A 173 -2.97 -3.72 9.62
N ALA A 174 -4.17 -3.90 9.05
CA ALA A 174 -5.11 -4.93 9.51
C ALA A 174 -4.56 -6.34 9.23
N ASN A 175 -4.01 -6.51 8.02
CA ASN A 175 -2.98 -7.50 7.70
C ASN A 175 -1.73 -6.76 7.20
N LEU A 176 -0.63 -7.48 6.99
CA LEU A 176 0.53 -6.93 6.28
C LEU A 176 0.05 -6.39 4.93
N THR A 177 0.19 -5.08 4.73
CA THR A 177 -0.39 -4.38 3.59
C THR A 177 0.68 -3.95 2.60
N PHE A 178 0.50 -4.26 1.32
CA PHE A 178 1.31 -3.77 0.22
C PHE A 178 0.49 -2.78 -0.60
N LEU A 179 0.96 -1.54 -0.70
CA LEU A 179 0.30 -0.46 -1.40
C LEU A 179 1.08 -0.09 -2.66
N ASP A 180 0.48 -0.36 -3.81
CA ASP A 180 1.01 0.00 -5.12
C ASP A 180 0.65 1.45 -5.44
N LEU A 181 1.68 2.29 -5.46
CA LEU A 181 1.61 3.70 -5.84
C LEU A 181 2.55 4.00 -7.00
N GLU A 182 2.99 2.99 -7.77
CA GLU A 182 3.96 3.16 -8.85
C GLU A 182 3.46 4.13 -9.93
N GLU A 183 2.15 4.18 -10.14
CA GLU A 183 1.49 5.07 -11.11
C GLU A 183 1.27 6.51 -10.58
N ALA A 184 1.67 6.81 -9.35
CA ALA A 184 1.51 8.16 -8.80
C ALA A 184 2.39 9.17 -9.57
N GLU A 185 1.80 10.29 -9.99
CA GLU A 185 2.51 11.29 -10.81
C GLU A 185 3.39 12.25 -9.97
N LEU A 186 4.20 11.72 -9.06
CA LEU A 186 4.96 12.53 -8.08
C LEU A 186 5.98 13.47 -8.73
N TYR A 187 6.64 12.99 -9.79
CA TYR A 187 7.65 13.74 -10.53
C TYR A 187 7.08 14.53 -11.72
N GLY A 188 5.75 14.50 -11.92
CA GLY A 188 5.07 15.35 -12.90
C GLY A 188 4.85 16.78 -12.40
N LEU A 189 4.90 17.00 -11.09
CA LEU A 189 4.81 18.34 -10.51
C LEU A 189 5.99 19.22 -10.98
N GLU A 190 5.67 20.37 -11.55
CA GLU A 190 6.65 21.36 -11.96
C GLU A 190 6.31 22.74 -11.38
N LEU A 191 7.25 23.31 -10.63
CA LEU A 191 7.10 24.64 -10.04
C LEU A 191 8.23 25.54 -10.54
N LYS A 192 7.87 26.58 -11.30
CA LYS A 192 8.82 27.53 -11.90
C LYS A 192 9.93 26.83 -12.72
N GLY A 193 9.57 25.84 -13.54
CA GLY A 193 10.55 25.10 -14.35
C GLY A 193 11.33 24.01 -13.60
N LYS A 194 11.02 23.76 -12.33
CA LYS A 194 11.75 22.80 -11.48
C LYS A 194 10.87 21.65 -11.06
N LYS A 195 11.41 20.43 -11.21
CA LYS A 195 10.79 19.17 -10.77
C LYS A 195 11.36 18.72 -9.43
N PRO A 196 10.62 17.92 -8.64
CA PRO A 196 11.14 17.27 -7.46
C PRO A 196 12.37 16.42 -7.80
N VAL A 197 13.42 16.54 -6.99
CA VAL A 197 14.58 15.63 -7.03
C VAL A 197 14.27 14.34 -6.27
N PHE A 198 13.37 14.43 -5.28
CA PHE A 198 12.92 13.34 -4.44
C PHE A 198 11.48 13.63 -3.98
N ALA A 199 10.65 12.61 -3.98
CA ALA A 199 9.30 12.62 -3.42
C ALA A 199 9.05 11.31 -2.69
N ASN A 200 8.44 11.37 -1.51
CA ASN A 200 8.15 10.20 -0.69
C ASN A 200 6.80 10.36 -0.02
N TYR A 201 6.08 9.25 0.15
CA TYR A 201 4.89 9.17 0.99
C TYR A 201 5.21 8.40 2.26
N THR A 202 4.60 8.84 3.35
CA THR A 202 4.49 8.12 4.60
C THR A 202 3.04 8.18 5.06
N ALA A 203 2.66 7.27 5.93
CA ALA A 203 1.32 7.18 6.47
C ALA A 203 1.41 6.97 7.97
N ASP A 204 0.64 7.74 8.71
CA ASP A 204 0.44 7.52 10.14
C ASP A 204 -0.77 6.60 10.35
N GLY A 205 -0.87 6.03 11.55
CA GLY A 205 -2.02 5.22 11.95
C GLY A 205 -2.06 3.81 11.34
N ILE A 206 -0.94 3.30 10.84
CA ILE A 206 -0.79 1.93 10.36
C ILE A 206 -0.92 0.95 11.53
N GLY A 207 -1.73 -0.10 11.38
CA GLY A 207 -1.89 -1.16 12.37
C GLY A 207 -0.63 -2.01 12.58
N ASP A 208 -0.63 -2.82 13.65
CA ASP A 208 0.52 -3.61 14.11
C ASP A 208 1.13 -4.54 13.05
N GLU A 209 0.34 -5.02 12.08
CA GLU A 209 0.87 -5.90 11.02
C GLU A 209 1.79 -5.17 10.04
N GLY A 210 1.64 -3.85 9.95
CA GLY A 210 2.47 -2.96 9.15
C GLY A 210 2.05 -2.81 7.69
N ALA A 211 2.75 -1.92 7.00
CA ALA A 211 2.49 -1.57 5.61
C ALA A 211 3.78 -1.30 4.83
N VAL A 212 3.74 -1.59 3.53
CA VAL A 212 4.81 -1.37 2.56
C VAL A 212 4.24 -0.58 1.40
N LEU A 213 4.82 0.57 1.11
CA LEU A 213 4.42 1.45 0.02
C LEU A 213 5.50 1.38 -1.06
N VAL A 214 5.09 1.09 -2.29
CA VAL A 214 5.99 1.12 -3.46
C VAL A 214 5.61 2.32 -4.31
N LEU A 215 6.54 3.27 -4.37
CA LEU A 215 6.37 4.57 -5.03
C LEU A 215 7.30 4.64 -6.25
N PRO A 216 7.00 5.49 -7.25
CA PRO A 216 7.96 5.81 -8.28
C PRO A 216 9.19 6.44 -7.64
N GLY A 217 10.37 5.98 -8.05
CA GLY A 217 11.63 6.61 -7.71
C GLY A 217 12.06 7.61 -8.78
N PRO A 218 13.17 8.31 -8.57
CA PRO A 218 13.81 9.07 -9.64
C PRO A 218 14.11 8.15 -10.83
N SER A 219 13.87 8.65 -12.04
CA SER A 219 14.00 7.88 -13.29
C SER A 219 13.07 6.65 -13.32
N THR A 220 13.60 5.45 -13.61
CA THR A 220 12.82 4.20 -13.66
C THR A 220 12.94 3.36 -12.38
N GLY A 221 13.58 3.88 -11.34
CA GLY A 221 13.71 3.19 -10.04
C GLY A 221 12.42 3.20 -9.21
N ARG A 222 12.52 2.75 -7.97
CA ARG A 222 11.43 2.79 -6.98
C ARG A 222 11.88 3.36 -5.66
N ILE A 223 10.95 3.93 -4.91
CA ILE A 223 11.12 4.21 -3.48
C ILE A 223 10.22 3.25 -2.75
N VAL A 224 10.79 2.51 -1.80
CA VAL A 224 10.04 1.63 -0.92
C VAL A 224 10.02 2.26 0.46
N THR A 225 8.82 2.48 1.00
CA THR A 225 8.61 2.94 2.37
C THR A 225 7.96 1.82 3.16
N VAL A 226 8.59 1.41 4.25
CA VAL A 226 8.12 0.33 5.11
C VAL A 226 7.81 0.90 6.49
N ILE A 227 6.63 0.52 7.01
CA ILE A 227 6.10 0.94 8.30
C ILE A 227 5.76 -0.34 9.08
N LEU A 228 6.54 -0.63 10.12
CA LEU A 228 6.48 -1.90 10.87
C LEU A 228 6.75 -1.63 12.36
N PRO A 229 6.55 -2.63 13.25
CA PRO A 229 7.10 -2.57 14.60
C PRO A 229 8.60 -2.20 14.59
N GLU A 230 9.01 -1.28 15.47
CA GLU A 230 10.36 -0.67 15.45
C GLU A 230 11.50 -1.71 15.55
N ASP A 231 11.27 -2.79 16.29
CA ASP A 231 12.20 -3.91 16.44
C ASP A 231 12.37 -4.72 15.14
N GLN A 232 11.35 -4.75 14.28
CA GLN A 232 11.36 -5.45 13.00
C GLN A 232 12.00 -4.62 11.88
N VAL A 233 11.93 -3.29 11.96
CA VAL A 233 12.51 -2.39 10.94
C VAL A 233 13.99 -2.68 10.72
N LEU A 234 14.76 -2.80 11.80
CA LEU A 234 16.20 -3.08 11.69
C LEU A 234 16.48 -4.49 11.16
N GLN A 235 15.71 -5.48 11.62
CA GLN A 235 15.86 -6.87 11.19
C GLN A 235 15.56 -7.04 9.70
N LEU A 236 14.48 -6.42 9.21
CA LEU A 236 14.12 -6.44 7.80
C LEU A 236 15.20 -5.78 6.94
N ARG A 237 15.73 -4.64 7.39
CA ARG A 237 16.83 -3.96 6.69
C ARG A 237 18.04 -4.88 6.51
N THR A 238 18.47 -5.55 7.58
CA THR A 238 19.61 -6.48 7.52
C THR A 238 19.33 -7.67 6.59
N GLU A 239 18.11 -8.21 6.60
CA GLU A 239 17.75 -9.33 5.72
C GLU A 239 17.70 -8.91 4.24
N LEU A 240 17.17 -7.73 3.94
CA LEU A 240 17.13 -7.18 2.57
C LEU A 240 18.54 -6.88 2.02
N GLU A 241 19.42 -6.30 2.84
CA GLU A 241 20.81 -6.02 2.47
C GLU A 241 21.57 -7.32 2.17
N LYS A 242 21.39 -8.33 3.03
CA LYS A 242 22.08 -9.63 2.93
C LYS A 242 21.65 -10.47 1.72
N GLU A 243 20.34 -10.60 1.51
CA GLU A 243 19.81 -11.55 0.51
C GLU A 243 19.62 -10.90 -0.87
N TRP A 244 19.33 -9.60 -0.90
CA TRP A 244 18.92 -8.89 -2.12
C TRP A 244 19.85 -7.74 -2.50
N PHE A 245 20.79 -7.35 -1.64
CA PHE A 245 21.70 -6.23 -1.87
C PHE A 245 20.94 -4.92 -2.13
N VAL A 246 19.84 -4.74 -1.39
CA VAL A 246 19.01 -3.53 -1.39
C VAL A 246 18.91 -3.00 0.04
N VAL A 247 18.73 -1.68 0.16
CA VAL A 247 18.82 -0.84 1.39
C VAL A 247 20.20 -0.26 1.68
#